data_AF-A0AB39RMV2-F1
#
_entry.id   AF-A0AB39RMV2-F1
#
_cell.length_a   1.000
_cell.length_b   1.000
_cell.length_c   1.000
_cell.angle_alpha   90.00
_cell.angle_beta   90.00
_cell.angle_gamma   90.00
#
_symmetry.space_group_name_H-M   'P 1'
#
loop_
_entity.id
_entity.type
_entity.pdbx_description
1 polymer ?
#
loop_
_entity_poly.entity_id
_entity_poly.type
_entity_poly.pdbx_seq_one_letter_code
_entity_poly.pdbx_strand_id
1 'polypeptide(L)'
;MTGTRTSLTRHDLAPLAHAAVGPARTLTATTRLRGGSKKDRLRLYRLAMHLSLVSGPLRLLDGDFPQPGPMRGIAEYNIQQTVMFLEDPNPRVP
;
A
#
# COMPACT_ATOMS: atom_id res chain seq x y z
N MET A 1 20.10 19.90 7.16
CA MET A 1 20.19 19.07 8.38
C MET A 1 19.68 17.66 8.06
N THR A 2 20.57 16.74 7.70
CA THR A 2 20.16 15.36 7.36
C THR A 2 20.08 14.56 8.66
N GLY A 3 18.89 14.47 9.25
CA GLY A 3 18.67 13.59 10.39
C GLY A 3 18.99 12.14 10.00
N THR A 4 19.81 11.47 10.80
CA THR A 4 20.14 10.05 10.64
C THR A 4 18.83 9.27 10.73
N ARG A 5 18.38 8.67 9.61
CA ARG A 5 17.17 7.83 9.62
C ARG A 5 17.50 6.56 10.41
N THR A 6 16.97 6.46 11.62
CA THR A 6 17.14 5.29 12.50
C THR A 6 16.65 4.02 11.81
N SER A 7 17.38 2.92 12.00
CA SER A 7 16.93 1.63 11.51
C SER A 7 15.90 1.01 12.45
N LEU A 8 14.73 0.66 11.91
CA LEU A 8 13.73 -0.13 12.63
C LEU A 8 14.13 -1.61 12.61
N THR A 9 13.92 -2.28 13.74
CA THR A 9 14.09 -3.72 13.93
C THR A 9 12.78 -4.47 13.63
N ARG A 10 12.85 -5.81 13.57
CA ARG A 10 11.64 -6.66 13.46
C ARG A 10 10.67 -6.43 14.61
N HIS A 11 11.18 -6.18 15.82
CA HIS A 11 10.33 -5.95 16.99
C HIS A 11 9.56 -4.63 16.86
N ASP A 12 10.22 -3.58 16.36
CA ASP A 12 9.58 -2.27 16.12
C ASP A 12 8.49 -2.36 15.04
N LEU A 13 8.64 -3.28 14.09
CA LEU A 13 7.71 -3.49 12.97
C LEU A 13 6.58 -4.48 13.28
N ALA A 14 6.72 -5.32 14.31
CA ALA A 14 5.73 -6.34 14.64
C ALA A 14 4.32 -5.75 14.91
N PRO A 15 4.15 -4.64 15.67
CA PRO A 15 2.83 -4.04 15.88
C PRO A 15 2.16 -3.57 14.58
N LEU A 16 2.94 -3.01 13.65
CA LEU A 16 2.45 -2.58 12.34
C LEU A 16 2.03 -3.76 11.48
N ALA A 17 2.81 -4.85 11.49
CA ALA A 17 2.45 -6.07 10.78
C ALA A 17 1.12 -6.64 11.32
N HIS A 18 0.95 -6.72 12.64
CA HIS A 18 -0.30 -7.18 13.23
C HIS A 18 -1.50 -6.31 12.85
N ALA A 19 -1.34 -4.98 12.82
CA ALA A 19 -2.39 -4.07 12.37
C ALA A 19 -2.75 -4.28 10.88
N ALA A 20 -1.76 -4.56 10.04
CA ALA A 20 -1.94 -4.69 8.59
C ALA A 20 -2.49 -6.05 8.14
N VAL A 21 -1.96 -7.16 8.69
CA VAL A 21 -2.27 -8.54 8.26
C VAL A 21 -3.02 -9.37 9.30
N GLY A 22 -3.32 -8.79 10.46
CA GLY A 22 -4.08 -9.42 11.53
C GLY A 22 -3.22 -10.16 12.56
N PRO A 23 -3.79 -10.48 13.74
CA PRO A 23 -3.06 -11.06 14.87
C PRO A 23 -2.63 -12.52 14.63
N ALA A 24 -3.32 -13.24 13.75
CA ALA A 24 -3.02 -14.64 13.43
C ALA A 24 -1.78 -14.82 12.54
N ARG A 25 -1.16 -13.73 12.08
CA ARG A 25 0.01 -13.77 11.20
C ARG A 25 1.26 -13.35 11.97
N THR A 26 2.32 -14.14 11.86
CA THR A 26 3.63 -13.85 12.46
C THR A 26 4.55 -13.22 11.42
N LEU A 27 5.09 -12.04 11.71
CA LEU A 27 6.13 -11.43 10.89
C LEU A 27 7.41 -12.26 10.97
N THR A 28 7.77 -13.02 9.92
CA THR A 28 8.93 -13.93 9.96
C THR A 28 10.26 -13.24 9.72
N ALA A 29 10.32 -12.32 8.76
CA ALA A 29 11.55 -11.62 8.37
C ALA A 29 11.26 -10.20 7.90
N THR A 30 12.28 -9.34 8.00
CA THR A 30 12.22 -7.95 7.51
C THR A 30 13.49 -7.66 6.72
N THR A 31 13.33 -7.32 5.45
CA THR A 31 14.46 -6.91 4.60
C THR A 31 14.33 -5.42 4.31
N ARG A 32 15.35 -4.65 4.71
CA ARG A 32 15.44 -3.25 4.27
C ARG A 32 15.75 -3.23 2.79
N LEU A 33 14.83 -2.72 2.00
CA LEU A 33 15.09 -2.39 0.61
C LEU A 33 16.16 -1.30 0.57
N ARG A 34 17.32 -1.61 -0.02
CA ARG A 34 18.39 -0.65 -0.30
C ARG A 34 18.38 -0.28 -1.79
N GLY A 35 18.84 0.93 -2.10
CA GLY A 35 18.81 1.47 -3.45
C GLY A 35 17.47 2.12 -3.83
N GLY A 36 17.38 2.60 -5.07
CA GLY A 36 16.21 3.30 -5.60
C GLY A 36 16.34 4.83 -5.57
N SER A 37 16.11 5.45 -6.73
CA SER A 37 16.05 6.90 -6.86
C SER A 37 14.88 7.48 -6.05
N LYS A 38 14.87 8.80 -5.80
CA LYS A 38 13.70 9.47 -5.20
C LYS A 38 12.42 9.18 -6.02
N LYS A 39 12.57 9.09 -7.36
CA LYS A 39 11.48 8.74 -8.27
C LYS A 39 10.98 7.32 -8.01
N ASP A 40 11.87 6.37 -7.78
CA ASP A 40 11.52 4.95 -7.57
C ASP A 40 10.80 4.75 -6.24
N ARG A 41 11.22 5.47 -5.19
CA ARG A 41 10.48 5.46 -3.93
C ARG A 41 9.09 6.06 -4.08
N LEU A 42 8.96 7.17 -4.80
CA LEU A 42 7.65 7.78 -5.04
C LEU A 42 6.73 6.85 -5.85
N ARG A 43 7.30 6.10 -6.80
CA ARG A 43 6.61 5.06 -7.55
C ARG A 43 6.08 3.95 -6.64
N LEU A 44 6.90 3.43 -5.73
CA LEU A 44 6.47 2.44 -4.75
C LEU A 44 5.34 2.98 -3.85
N TYR A 45 5.45 4.22 -3.39
CA TYR A 45 4.41 4.86 -2.58
C TYR A 45 3.08 4.99 -3.32
N ARG A 46 3.10 5.39 -4.61
CA ARG A 46 1.88 5.49 -5.43
C ARG A 46 1.22 4.14 -5.64
N LEU A 47 2.02 3.11 -5.96
CA LEU A 47 1.51 1.75 -6.07
C LEU A 47 0.86 1.27 -4.76
N ALA A 48 1.53 1.46 -3.63
CA ALA A 48 0.98 1.09 -2.32
C ALA A 48 -0.31 1.85 -1.99
N MET A 49 -0.42 3.12 -2.38
CA MET A 49 -1.64 3.92 -2.21
C MET A 49 -2.81 3.32 -3.01
N HIS A 50 -2.61 3.02 -4.30
CA HIS A 50 -3.66 2.40 -5.12
C HIS A 50 -4.10 1.06 -4.54
N LEU A 51 -3.17 0.20 -4.14
CA LEU A 51 -3.50 -1.08 -3.51
C LEU A 51 -4.27 -0.92 -2.20
N SER A 52 -3.95 0.09 -1.37
CA SER A 52 -4.70 0.39 -0.14
C SER A 52 -6.14 0.85 -0.43
N LEU A 53 -6.32 1.65 -1.49
CA LEU A 53 -7.62 2.11 -1.96
C LEU A 53 -8.42 1.03 -2.71
N VAL A 54 -7.83 -0.14 -2.97
CA VAL A 54 -8.56 -1.34 -3.36
C VAL A 54 -8.95 -2.15 -2.13
N SER A 55 -7.96 -2.49 -1.29
CA SER A 55 -8.17 -3.41 -0.17
C SER A 55 -9.08 -2.84 0.93
N GLY A 56 -8.95 -1.54 1.25
CA GLY A 56 -9.78 -0.87 2.26
C GLY A 56 -11.27 -0.91 1.91
N PRO A 57 -11.67 -0.40 0.72
CA PRO A 57 -13.07 -0.45 0.29
C PRO A 57 -13.61 -1.86 0.14
N LEU A 58 -12.84 -2.82 -0.39
CA LEU A 58 -13.30 -4.21 -0.48
C LEU A 58 -13.56 -4.83 0.90
N ARG A 59 -12.73 -4.52 1.91
CA ARG A 59 -12.96 -4.96 3.29
C ARG A 59 -14.21 -4.33 3.91
N LEU A 60 -14.53 -3.07 3.57
CA LEU A 60 -15.78 -2.45 4.00
C LEU A 60 -16.99 -3.11 3.34
N LEU A 61 -16.88 -3.47 2.05
CA LEU A 61 -17.93 -4.18 1.31
C LEU A 61 -18.16 -5.62 1.79
N ASP A 62 -17.18 -6.24 2.44
CA ASP A 62 -17.31 -7.54 3.10
C ASP A 62 -18.09 -7.46 4.43
N GLY A 63 -18.44 -6.26 4.89
CA GLY A 63 -19.28 -6.02 6.06
C GLY A 63 -20.54 -5.20 5.73
N ASP A 64 -21.22 -4.70 6.77
CA ASP A 64 -22.48 -3.96 6.65
C ASP A 64 -22.30 -2.48 6.28
N PHE A 65 -21.38 -2.18 5.36
CA PHE A 65 -21.12 -0.80 4.98
C PHE A 65 -22.32 -0.19 4.24
N PRO A 66 -22.84 0.96 4.69
CA PRO A 66 -23.99 1.59 4.04
C PRO A 66 -23.59 2.13 2.67
N GLN A 67 -24.42 1.87 1.67
CA GLN A 67 -24.22 2.33 0.28
C GLN A 67 -22.92 1.77 -0.34
N PRO A 68 -22.96 0.53 -0.88
CA PRO A 68 -21.76 -0.13 -1.42
C PRO A 68 -21.25 0.48 -2.74
N GLY A 69 -22.07 1.24 -3.46
CA GLY A 69 -21.74 1.81 -4.77
C GLY A 69 -20.46 2.65 -4.78
N PRO A 70 -20.35 3.69 -3.93
CA PRO A 70 -19.13 4.51 -3.82
C PRO A 70 -17.86 3.71 -3.49
N MET A 71 -17.94 2.75 -2.55
CA MET A 71 -16.78 1.91 -2.18
C MET A 71 -16.32 1.03 -3.36
N ARG A 72 -17.28 0.47 -4.10
CA ARG A 72 -17.00 -0.30 -5.32
C ARG A 72 -16.33 0.57 -6.39
N GLY A 73 -16.84 1.78 -6.63
CA GLY A 73 -16.25 2.71 -7.59
C GLY A 73 -14.82 3.12 -7.25
N ILE A 74 -14.52 3.33 -5.96
CA ILE A 74 -13.15 3.61 -5.50
C ILE A 74 -12.23 2.41 -5.78
N ALA A 75 -12.68 1.19 -5.47
CA ALA A 75 -11.90 -0.02 -5.71
C ALA A 75 -11.63 -0.25 -7.20
N GLU A 76 -12.67 -0.16 -8.04
CA GLU A 76 -12.56 -0.36 -9.49
C GLU A 76 -11.61 0.65 -10.15
N TYR A 77 -11.74 1.93 -9.82
CA TYR A 77 -10.84 2.96 -10.33
C TYR A 77 -9.37 2.67 -9.94
N ASN A 78 -9.13 2.30 -8.68
CA ASN A 78 -7.76 2.04 -8.21
C ASN A 78 -7.18 0.72 -8.73
N ILE A 79 -8.01 -0.28 -9.07
CA ILE A 79 -7.58 -1.46 -9.82
C ILE A 79 -7.05 -1.03 -11.19
N GLN A 80 -7.80 -0.20 -11.93
CA GLN A 80 -7.37 0.30 -13.23
C GLN A 80 -6.06 1.10 -13.13
N GLN A 81 -5.95 2.01 -12.15
CA GLN A 81 -4.72 2.76 -11.92
C GLN A 81 -3.53 1.84 -11.57
N THR A 82 -3.76 0.75 -10.84
CA THR A 82 -2.72 -0.24 -10.53
C THR A 82 -2.24 -0.94 -11.80
N VAL A 83 -3.15 -1.40 -12.65
CA VAL A 83 -2.78 -2.06 -13.92
C VAL A 83 -2.00 -1.09 -14.80
N MET A 84 -2.51 0.13 -15.02
CA MET A 84 -1.81 1.15 -15.80
C MET A 84 -0.42 1.45 -15.26
N PHE A 85 -0.28 1.53 -13.93
CA PHE A 85 1.01 1.79 -13.29
C PHE A 85 2.02 0.66 -13.45
N LEU A 86 1.56 -0.59 -13.50
CA LEU A 86 2.42 -1.75 -13.73
C LEU A 86 2.88 -1.85 -15.19
N GLU A 87 2.02 -1.43 -16.12
CA GLU A 87 2.34 -1.34 -17.55
C GLU A 87 3.29 -0.17 -17.85
N ASP A 88 2.96 1.03 -17.37
CA ASP A 88 3.81 2.22 -17.41
C ASP A 88 3.82 2.91 -16.03
N PRO A 89 4.95 2.85 -15.29
CA PRO A 89 5.08 3.51 -13.99
C PRO A 89 5.11 5.05 -14.04
N ASN A 90 5.13 5.64 -15.23
CA ASN A 90 5.10 7.07 -15.46
C ASN A 90 4.11 7.41 -16.59
N PRO A 91 2.82 7.02 -16.44
CA PRO A 91 1.86 7.24 -17.49
C PRO A 91 1.69 8.74 -17.65
N ARG A 92 1.82 9.23 -18.89
CA ARG A 92 1.46 10.61 -19.20
C ARG A 92 -0.05 10.71 -19.00
N VAL A 93 -0.46 11.50 -18.03
CA VAL A 93 -1.88 11.88 -17.91
C VAL A 93 -2.21 12.68 -19.19
N PRO A 94 -3.28 12.34 -19.92
CA PRO A 94 -3.72 13.13 -21.07
C PRO A 94 -4.06 14.57 -20.66
#